data_AF-A0A0G1XM33-F1
#
_entry.id   AF-A0A0G1XM33-F1
#
_cell.length_a   1.000
_cell.length_b   1.000
_cell.length_c   1.000
_cell.angle_alpha   90.00
_cell.angle_beta   90.00
_cell.angle_gamma   90.00
#
_symmetry.space_group_name_H-M   'P 1'
#
loop_
_entity.id
_entity.type
_entity.pdbx_description
1 polymer ?
#
loop_
_entity_poly.entity_id
_entity_poly.type
_entity_poly.pdbx_seq_one_letter_code
_entity_poly.pdbx_strand_id
1 'polypeptide(L)'
;MKVSVQILQQFIGKALPSVDELVDIINRQLGGVENVSDLAAIYKDAKIVKIVECEKHPNADRLNVCKIDAGTGELIQVVCGAPNARADMWAVWLPPASVVPATYADAEPFVLDARELRGVMSHGMLAAGDELAINADHDGIVEVTLEDLPQNAELRAGIEFAQTFGLDDTVIEIENKMFTHRPDCFGQLGVAIELAGILGEREPTLIDHEDVYNHRAKLPEWYWGAKSFTRATGLPLEVRNEAGSKVPRLMAVALKDVTIAPSPLWLQCALVALGSKPINNVVDITNYLMLMTAQPSHAYDYDKLRGATLTARLASDGEKVELLNGKTYELHVDDVVMADEGGAIGVAGIMGGANSDITHETKNIVLEVATFDMYGVRKTSMRHGLFTDALTRFNKGQSPLQNDRVMGQLIALITQMAGGSQASDVADIVDPALDQARADSSFRAELKVEPDFINTRLGLTLSGAQIEQLLRNVWFACYAEKGESAISFTAPFWRTDIEIPEDIVEEVGRLYGLDKLPRELPQKSISPTVKNVSIEAKQHIREALSRAGGNEVLTYSFVHHDVERIESRSAVLPIERLAQSARQSTYEHQGRSRCVHAV
;
A
#
# COMPACT_ATOMS: atom_id res chain seq x y z
N MET A 1 4.28 -3.20 3.80
CA MET A 1 4.17 -2.71 2.41
C MET A 1 4.95 -3.66 1.54
N LYS A 2 4.32 -4.30 0.55
CA LYS A 2 4.99 -5.22 -0.36
C LYS A 2 5.60 -4.45 -1.53
N VAL A 3 6.86 -4.72 -1.83
CA VAL A 3 7.65 -3.98 -2.82
C VAL A 3 8.28 -4.98 -3.78
N SER A 4 8.02 -4.79 -5.08
CA SER A 4 8.54 -5.64 -6.14
C SER A 4 9.96 -5.21 -6.52
N VAL A 5 10.92 -6.14 -6.50
CA VAL A 5 12.32 -5.84 -6.85
C VAL A 5 12.44 -5.51 -8.34
N GLN A 6 11.68 -6.18 -9.21
CA GLN A 6 11.62 -5.83 -10.64
C GLN A 6 11.09 -4.42 -10.87
N ILE A 7 10.03 -4.01 -10.17
CA ILE A 7 9.49 -2.65 -10.27
C ILE A 7 10.52 -1.64 -9.78
N LEU A 8 11.20 -1.91 -8.65
CA LEU A 8 12.30 -1.07 -8.19
C LEU A 8 13.39 -0.96 -9.26
N GLN A 9 13.80 -2.07 -9.86
CA GLN A 9 14.82 -2.10 -10.90
C GLN A 9 14.41 -1.30 -12.14
N GLN A 10 13.15 -1.40 -12.54
CA GLN A 10 12.60 -0.64 -13.67
C GLN A 10 12.66 0.87 -13.41
N PHE A 11 12.27 1.32 -12.22
CA PHE A 11 12.29 2.74 -11.85
C PHE A 11 13.69 3.27 -11.53
N ILE A 12 14.56 2.45 -10.97
CA ILE A 12 15.95 2.81 -10.71
C ILE A 12 16.75 2.81 -12.01
N GLY A 13 16.37 1.97 -12.99
CA GLY A 13 16.92 1.93 -14.34
C GLY A 13 18.33 1.37 -14.42
N LYS A 14 18.75 0.57 -13.42
CA LYS A 14 20.06 -0.09 -13.31
C LYS A 14 19.90 -1.43 -12.59
N ALA A 15 20.88 -2.32 -12.71
CA ALA A 15 20.89 -3.55 -11.94
C ALA A 15 21.01 -3.24 -10.44
N LEU A 16 20.11 -3.82 -9.65
CA LEU A 16 20.15 -3.68 -8.20
C LEU A 16 21.17 -4.64 -7.57
N PRO A 17 21.62 -4.35 -6.33
CA PRO A 17 22.36 -5.32 -5.54
C PRO A 17 21.61 -6.64 -5.35
N SER A 18 22.29 -7.64 -4.79
CA SER A 18 21.63 -8.88 -4.38
C SER A 18 20.47 -8.59 -3.41
N VAL A 19 19.46 -9.47 -3.37
CA VAL A 19 18.30 -9.30 -2.48
C VAL A 19 18.74 -9.16 -1.01
N ASP A 20 19.71 -9.95 -0.55
CA ASP A 20 20.23 -9.87 0.82
C ASP A 20 20.87 -8.51 1.12
N GLU A 21 21.66 -7.98 0.17
CA GLU A 21 22.27 -6.66 0.31
C GLU A 21 21.23 -5.54 0.27
N LEU A 22 20.20 -5.67 -0.58
CA LEU A 22 19.10 -4.73 -0.66
C LEU A 22 18.28 -4.71 0.65
N VAL A 23 18.02 -5.89 1.23
CA VAL A 23 17.36 -6.02 2.54
C VAL A 23 18.19 -5.35 3.64
N ASP A 24 19.50 -5.55 3.65
CA ASP A 24 20.41 -4.88 4.58
C ASP A 24 20.37 -3.35 4.45
N ILE A 25 20.35 -2.84 3.21
CA ILE A 25 20.26 -1.40 2.92
C ILE A 25 18.90 -0.84 3.40
N ILE A 26 17.80 -1.52 3.07
CA ILE A 26 16.45 -1.15 3.51
C ILE A 26 16.40 -1.07 5.04
N ASN A 27 16.87 -2.11 5.74
CA ASN A 27 16.89 -2.17 7.21
C ASN A 27 17.67 -1.03 7.86
N ARG A 28 18.75 -0.55 7.23
CA ARG A 28 19.63 0.49 7.78
C ARG A 28 19.13 1.91 7.51
N GLN A 29 18.50 2.15 6.36
CA GLN A 29 18.29 3.51 5.84
C GLN A 29 16.84 3.83 5.42
N LEU A 30 15.93 2.85 5.43
CA LEU A 30 14.54 3.06 5.00
C LEU A 30 13.52 2.54 6.02
N GLY A 31 13.59 1.27 6.42
CA GLY A 31 12.64 0.65 7.33
C GLY A 31 12.93 -0.84 7.57
N GLY A 32 12.25 -1.47 8.53
CA GLY A 32 12.47 -2.89 8.83
C GLY A 32 11.85 -3.80 7.77
N VAL A 33 12.57 -4.82 7.32
CA VAL A 33 12.02 -5.89 6.46
C VAL A 33 11.39 -6.97 7.33
N GLU A 34 10.11 -7.27 7.11
CA GLU A 34 9.37 -8.31 7.83
C GLU A 34 9.47 -9.67 7.13
N ASN A 35 9.45 -9.66 5.80
CA ASN A 35 9.45 -10.88 5.00
C ASN A 35 10.02 -10.64 3.59
N VAL A 36 10.52 -11.71 2.97
CA VAL A 36 10.96 -11.74 1.57
C VAL A 36 10.33 -12.96 0.91
N SER A 37 9.60 -12.74 -0.17
CA SER A 37 8.88 -13.80 -0.90
C SER A 37 9.43 -13.94 -2.31
N ASP A 38 9.83 -15.15 -2.69
CA ASP A 38 10.29 -15.49 -4.04
C ASP A 38 9.09 -15.96 -4.88
N LEU A 39 8.57 -15.09 -5.75
CA LEU A 39 7.49 -15.44 -6.66
C LEU A 39 7.97 -16.36 -7.79
N ALA A 40 9.24 -16.23 -8.21
CA ALA A 40 9.80 -17.06 -9.26
C ALA A 40 9.75 -18.54 -8.86
N ALA A 41 9.97 -18.85 -7.59
CA ALA A 41 9.85 -20.21 -7.07
C ALA A 41 8.41 -20.76 -7.12
N ILE A 42 7.39 -19.91 -6.97
CA ILE A 42 5.97 -20.28 -7.00
C ILE A 42 5.53 -20.62 -8.43
N TYR A 43 5.97 -19.83 -9.42
CA TYR A 43 5.52 -19.92 -10.82
C TYR A 43 6.54 -20.57 -11.77
N LYS A 44 7.61 -21.14 -11.22
CA LYS A 44 8.82 -21.59 -11.94
C LYS A 44 8.56 -22.40 -13.21
N ASP A 45 7.61 -23.32 -13.16
CA ASP A 45 7.38 -24.30 -14.23
C ASP A 45 6.18 -23.96 -15.12
N ALA A 46 5.46 -22.88 -14.82
CA ALA A 46 4.27 -22.48 -15.58
C ALA A 46 4.68 -21.94 -16.96
N LYS A 47 4.05 -22.47 -18.02
CA LYS A 47 4.35 -22.10 -19.41
C LYS A 47 3.12 -21.69 -20.17
N ILE A 48 3.27 -20.72 -21.06
CA ILE A 48 2.22 -20.33 -22.00
C ILE A 48 2.29 -21.27 -23.20
N VAL A 49 1.19 -21.95 -23.50
CA VAL A 49 1.10 -22.97 -24.55
C VAL A 49 -0.08 -22.69 -25.46
N LYS A 50 -0.03 -23.21 -26.69
CA LYS A 50 -1.17 -23.15 -27.62
C LYS A 50 -1.86 -24.51 -27.68
N ILE A 51 -3.18 -24.55 -27.49
CA ILE A 51 -3.97 -25.75 -27.74
C ILE A 51 -4.12 -25.92 -29.26
N VAL A 52 -3.53 -26.96 -29.82
CA VAL A 52 -3.55 -27.23 -31.26
C VAL A 52 -4.78 -28.08 -31.63
N GLU A 53 -5.10 -29.08 -30.82
CA GLU A 53 -6.27 -29.94 -31.00
C GLU A 53 -7.02 -30.08 -29.66
N CYS A 54 -8.35 -30.13 -29.71
CA CYS A 54 -9.18 -30.37 -28.54
C CYS A 54 -10.38 -31.25 -28.94
N GLU A 55 -10.36 -32.51 -28.51
CA GLU A 55 -11.40 -33.50 -28.84
C GLU A 55 -12.11 -33.98 -27.57
N LYS A 56 -13.34 -34.50 -27.72
CA LYS A 56 -14.06 -35.10 -26.59
C LYS A 56 -13.38 -36.38 -26.13
N HIS A 57 -13.28 -36.57 -24.81
CA HIS A 57 -12.65 -37.74 -24.26
C HIS A 57 -13.47 -39.02 -24.57
N PRO A 58 -12.86 -40.08 -25.10
CA PRO A 58 -13.59 -41.26 -25.60
C PRO A 58 -14.38 -42.00 -24.52
N ASN A 59 -13.93 -41.90 -23.26
CA ASN A 59 -14.52 -42.57 -22.11
C ASN A 59 -15.12 -41.62 -21.04
N ALA A 60 -15.29 -40.32 -21.32
CA ALA A 60 -15.81 -39.35 -20.34
C ALA A 60 -16.42 -38.09 -20.97
N ASP A 61 -17.71 -37.82 -20.71
CA ASP A 61 -18.44 -36.70 -21.35
C ASP A 61 -17.96 -35.29 -20.92
N ARG A 62 -17.43 -35.19 -19.69
CA ARG A 62 -16.97 -33.93 -19.08
C ARG A 62 -15.48 -33.64 -19.29
N LEU A 63 -14.75 -34.51 -19.98
CA LEU A 63 -13.32 -34.33 -20.23
C LEU A 63 -13.08 -34.12 -21.72
N ASN A 64 -12.06 -33.34 -22.02
CA ASN A 64 -11.52 -33.17 -23.36
C ASN A 64 -10.07 -33.67 -23.36
N VAL A 65 -9.62 -34.20 -24.50
CA VAL A 65 -8.23 -34.56 -24.76
C VAL A 65 -7.65 -33.46 -25.63
N CYS A 66 -6.75 -32.69 -25.06
CA CYS A 66 -6.09 -31.58 -25.74
C CYS A 66 -4.69 -32.00 -26.16
N LYS A 67 -4.27 -31.57 -27.36
CA LYS A 67 -2.86 -31.58 -27.76
C LYS A 67 -2.34 -30.15 -27.76
N ILE A 68 -1.31 -29.91 -26.96
CA ILE A 68 -0.73 -28.58 -26.76
C ILE A 68 0.64 -28.47 -27.42
N ASP A 69 0.94 -27.31 -27.99
CA ASP A 69 2.28 -26.91 -28.42
C ASP A 69 2.95 -26.16 -27.28
N ALA A 70 4.01 -26.76 -26.74
CA ALA A 70 4.85 -26.20 -25.67
C ALA A 70 6.21 -25.70 -26.21
N GLY A 71 6.34 -25.46 -27.51
CA GLY A 71 7.57 -24.95 -28.13
C GLY A 71 8.69 -25.98 -28.25
N THR A 72 8.42 -27.25 -27.98
CA THR A 72 9.40 -28.36 -28.02
C THR A 72 9.48 -29.06 -29.37
N GLY A 73 8.57 -28.74 -30.30
CA GLY A 73 8.45 -29.39 -31.61
C GLY A 73 7.58 -30.65 -31.63
N GLU A 74 7.17 -31.15 -30.46
CA GLU A 74 6.22 -32.26 -30.31
C GLU A 74 4.96 -31.80 -29.57
N LEU A 75 3.80 -32.31 -29.97
CA LEU A 75 2.55 -32.00 -29.29
C LEU A 75 2.39 -32.86 -28.05
N ILE A 76 2.08 -32.22 -26.92
CA ILE A 76 1.91 -32.88 -25.63
C ILE A 76 0.41 -33.12 -25.37
N GLN A 77 0.06 -34.33 -24.94
CA GLN A 77 -1.32 -34.67 -24.61
C GLN A 77 -1.64 -34.32 -23.16
N VAL A 78 -2.70 -33.52 -22.97
CA VAL A 78 -3.22 -33.10 -21.66
C VAL A 78 -4.73 -33.31 -21.64
N VAL A 79 -5.24 -33.98 -20.60
CA VAL A 79 -6.68 -34.14 -20.40
C VAL A 79 -7.18 -32.95 -19.59
N CYS A 80 -8.13 -32.20 -20.14
CA CYS A 80 -8.68 -31.00 -19.53
C CYS A 80 -10.19 -31.12 -19.31
N GLY A 81 -10.67 -30.80 -18.11
CA GLY A 81 -12.10 -30.82 -17.78
C GLY A 81 -12.81 -29.49 -18.00
N ALA A 82 -12.08 -28.41 -18.26
CA ALA A 82 -12.64 -27.07 -18.36
C ALA A 82 -13.53 -26.91 -19.61
N PRO A 83 -14.71 -26.29 -19.47
CA PRO A 83 -15.67 -26.17 -20.57
C PRO A 83 -15.20 -25.22 -21.68
N ASN A 84 -14.29 -24.29 -21.37
CA ASN A 84 -13.76 -23.29 -22.31
C ASN A 84 -12.55 -23.78 -23.14
N ALA A 85 -12.01 -24.96 -22.84
CA ALA A 85 -10.86 -25.53 -23.54
C ALA A 85 -11.21 -25.84 -25.01
N ARG A 86 -10.49 -25.22 -25.95
CA ARG A 86 -10.73 -25.33 -27.40
C ARG A 86 -9.45 -25.20 -28.21
N ALA A 87 -9.45 -25.71 -29.43
CA ALA A 87 -8.35 -25.51 -30.37
C ALA A 87 -8.12 -24.01 -30.62
N ASP A 88 -6.87 -23.66 -30.91
CA ASP A 88 -6.33 -22.32 -31.10
C ASP A 88 -6.29 -21.40 -29.87
N MET A 89 -6.75 -21.87 -28.71
CA MET A 89 -6.65 -21.14 -27.45
C MET A 89 -5.21 -21.13 -26.90
N TRP A 90 -4.75 -19.98 -26.42
CA TRP A 90 -3.54 -19.89 -25.61
C TRP A 90 -3.91 -20.05 -24.14
N ALA A 91 -3.19 -20.92 -23.44
CA ALA A 91 -3.46 -21.26 -22.05
C ALA A 91 -2.16 -21.36 -21.25
N VAL A 92 -2.29 -21.43 -19.93
CA VAL A 92 -1.16 -21.70 -19.04
C VAL A 92 -1.14 -23.20 -18.71
N TRP A 93 0.00 -23.83 -18.93
CA TRP A 93 0.25 -25.24 -18.66
C TRP A 93 1.26 -25.40 -17.53
N LEU A 94 0.92 -26.30 -16.61
CA LEU A 94 1.81 -26.79 -15.56
C LEU A 94 2.25 -28.22 -15.93
N PRO A 95 3.54 -28.46 -16.24
CA PRO A 95 4.04 -29.79 -16.57
C PRO A 95 3.99 -30.77 -15.39
N PRO A 96 4.22 -32.08 -15.64
CA PRO A 96 4.49 -33.03 -14.57
C PRO A 96 5.67 -32.58 -13.69
N ALA A 97 5.62 -32.93 -12.41
CA ALA A 97 6.51 -32.50 -11.33
C ALA A 97 6.39 -31.02 -10.90
N SER A 98 5.52 -30.22 -11.55
CA SER A 98 5.24 -28.86 -11.10
C SER A 98 4.36 -28.83 -9.86
N VAL A 99 4.62 -27.86 -8.98
CA VAL A 99 3.75 -27.54 -7.84
C VAL A 99 2.63 -26.63 -8.34
N VAL A 100 1.39 -26.89 -7.92
CA VAL A 100 0.27 -25.99 -8.21
C VAL A 100 0.39 -24.73 -7.33
N PRO A 101 0.51 -23.51 -7.93
CA PRO A 101 0.80 -22.27 -7.20
C PRO A 101 -0.11 -22.01 -5.99
N ALA A 102 -1.41 -22.28 -6.10
CA ALA A 102 -2.37 -22.10 -5.01
C ALA A 102 -2.06 -22.91 -3.74
N THR A 103 -1.35 -24.02 -3.89
CA THR A 103 -0.99 -24.94 -2.80
C THR A 103 0.45 -24.76 -2.32
N TYR A 104 1.20 -23.81 -2.91
CA TYR A 104 2.62 -23.65 -2.65
C TYR A 104 2.93 -23.35 -1.17
N ALA A 105 2.04 -22.61 -0.50
CA ALA A 105 2.17 -22.26 0.91
C ALA A 105 1.61 -23.33 1.87
N ASP A 106 1.01 -24.41 1.35
CA ASP A 106 0.46 -25.48 2.19
C ASP A 106 1.58 -26.34 2.79
N ALA A 107 1.27 -27.01 3.91
CA ALA A 107 2.23 -27.92 4.56
C ALA A 107 2.67 -29.07 3.63
N GLU A 108 1.79 -29.51 2.73
CA GLU A 108 2.05 -30.49 1.69
C GLU A 108 1.55 -29.93 0.34
N PRO A 109 2.42 -29.25 -0.43
CA PRO A 109 2.04 -28.68 -1.72
C PRO A 109 1.63 -29.76 -2.72
N PHE A 110 0.65 -29.46 -3.58
CA PHE A 110 0.16 -30.39 -4.58
C PHE A 110 1.10 -30.42 -5.79
N VAL A 111 1.83 -31.53 -5.95
CA VAL A 111 2.73 -31.78 -7.07
C VAL A 111 2.00 -32.58 -8.16
N LEU A 112 2.10 -32.12 -9.41
CA LEU A 112 1.51 -32.77 -10.57
C LEU A 112 2.33 -33.99 -11.01
N ASP A 113 1.67 -35.00 -11.57
CA ASP A 113 2.30 -36.18 -12.14
C ASP A 113 1.66 -36.56 -13.48
N ALA A 114 2.40 -37.30 -14.31
CA ALA A 114 1.85 -37.89 -15.53
C ALA A 114 1.02 -39.12 -15.17
N ARG A 115 -0.30 -39.05 -15.40
CA ARG A 115 -1.23 -40.12 -15.01
C ARG A 115 -2.27 -40.42 -16.06
N GLU A 116 -2.74 -41.66 -16.08
CA GLU A 116 -3.91 -42.03 -16.88
C GLU A 116 -5.19 -41.51 -16.22
N LEU A 117 -5.93 -40.69 -16.97
CA LEU A 117 -7.28 -40.27 -16.62
C LEU A 117 -8.25 -41.00 -17.54
N ARG A 118 -9.03 -41.93 -16.98
CA ARG A 118 -10.04 -42.71 -17.73
C ARG A 118 -9.48 -43.42 -18.97
N GLY A 119 -8.24 -43.90 -18.89
CA GLY A 119 -7.55 -44.65 -19.95
C GLY A 119 -6.81 -43.80 -20.98
N VAL A 120 -6.71 -42.48 -20.77
CA VAL A 120 -5.94 -41.55 -21.60
C VAL A 120 -4.87 -40.89 -20.73
N MET A 121 -3.61 -40.95 -21.16
CA MET A 121 -2.49 -40.29 -20.46
C MET A 121 -2.62 -38.77 -20.47
N SER A 122 -2.46 -38.12 -19.32
CA SER A 122 -2.38 -36.66 -19.18
C SER A 122 -0.99 -36.26 -18.66
N HIS A 123 -0.30 -35.38 -19.38
CA HIS A 123 1.02 -34.89 -19.00
C HIS A 123 0.91 -33.49 -18.38
N GLY A 124 0.55 -33.44 -17.10
CA GLY A 124 0.35 -32.19 -16.37
C GLY A 124 -1.08 -31.65 -16.49
N MET A 125 -1.23 -30.34 -16.40
CA MET A 125 -2.52 -29.66 -16.22
C MET A 125 -2.56 -28.32 -16.96
N LEU A 126 -3.68 -28.03 -17.64
CA LEU A 126 -4.00 -26.66 -18.07
C LEU A 126 -4.68 -25.96 -16.89
N ALA A 127 -4.14 -24.83 -16.46
CA ALA A 127 -4.46 -24.25 -15.17
C ALA A 127 -5.56 -23.18 -15.23
N ALA A 128 -6.45 -23.21 -14.24
CA ALA A 128 -7.40 -22.13 -13.94
C ALA A 128 -6.75 -20.99 -13.14
N GLY A 129 -7.45 -19.86 -13.03
CA GLY A 129 -6.92 -18.67 -12.37
C GLY A 129 -6.74 -18.86 -10.86
N ASP A 130 -7.62 -19.65 -10.24
CA ASP A 130 -7.54 -20.04 -8.83
C ASP A 130 -6.38 -21.01 -8.56
N GLU A 131 -6.16 -21.99 -9.43
CA GLU A 131 -5.02 -22.92 -9.36
C GLU A 131 -3.68 -22.20 -9.49
N LEU A 132 -3.62 -21.17 -10.33
CA LEU A 132 -2.47 -20.28 -10.44
C LEU A 132 -2.38 -19.24 -9.32
N ALA A 133 -3.31 -19.20 -8.37
CA ALA A 133 -3.36 -18.18 -7.31
C ALA A 133 -3.41 -16.72 -7.83
N ILE A 134 -3.97 -16.51 -9.03
CA ILE A 134 -4.07 -15.18 -9.66
C ILE A 134 -5.42 -14.53 -9.36
N ASN A 135 -6.50 -15.30 -9.46
CA ASN A 135 -7.86 -14.83 -9.20
C ASN A 135 -8.71 -15.96 -8.59
N ALA A 136 -10.01 -15.72 -8.38
CA ALA A 136 -10.92 -16.71 -7.79
C ALA A 136 -11.71 -17.53 -8.83
N ASP A 137 -11.42 -17.34 -10.12
CA ASP A 137 -12.12 -18.02 -11.20
C ASP A 137 -11.66 -19.48 -11.30
N HIS A 138 -12.65 -20.37 -11.22
CA HIS A 138 -12.51 -21.83 -11.32
C HIS A 138 -13.48 -22.41 -12.36
N ASP A 139 -14.21 -21.56 -13.10
CA ASP A 139 -15.18 -21.99 -14.11
C ASP A 139 -14.50 -22.46 -15.40
N GLY A 140 -13.23 -22.08 -15.62
CA GLY A 140 -12.44 -22.46 -16.78
C GLY A 140 -10.94 -22.26 -16.62
N ILE A 141 -10.17 -22.76 -17.59
CA ILE A 141 -8.72 -22.50 -17.66
C ILE A 141 -8.44 -21.07 -18.12
N VAL A 142 -7.28 -20.53 -17.74
CA VAL A 142 -6.86 -19.19 -18.15
C VAL A 142 -6.72 -19.12 -19.67
N GLU A 143 -7.40 -18.16 -20.29
CA GLU A 143 -7.17 -17.75 -21.68
C GLU A 143 -6.19 -16.60 -21.73
N VAL A 144 -5.15 -16.69 -22.55
CA VAL A 144 -4.19 -15.60 -22.74
C VAL A 144 -4.36 -14.98 -24.12
N THR A 145 -4.87 -13.76 -24.17
CA THR A 145 -5.02 -13.01 -25.43
C THR A 145 -3.88 -12.00 -25.63
N LEU A 146 -3.85 -11.32 -26.78
CA LEU A 146 -2.88 -10.25 -27.01
C LEU A 146 -3.12 -9.02 -26.12
N GLU A 147 -4.36 -8.79 -25.69
CA GLU A 147 -4.73 -7.68 -24.80
C GLU A 147 -4.30 -7.96 -23.34
N ASP A 148 -4.14 -9.24 -23.00
CA ASP A 148 -3.69 -9.70 -21.69
C ASP A 148 -2.19 -9.50 -21.47
N LEU A 149 -1.40 -9.39 -22.53
CA LEU A 149 0.04 -9.30 -22.46
C LEU A 149 0.51 -7.92 -21.95
N PRO A 150 1.62 -7.88 -21.19
CA PRO A 150 2.32 -6.63 -20.94
C PRO A 150 2.78 -5.98 -22.25
N GLN A 151 2.99 -4.67 -22.20
CA GLN A 151 3.45 -3.92 -23.36
C GLN A 151 4.79 -4.46 -23.87
N ASN A 152 4.86 -4.76 -25.18
CA ASN A 152 6.01 -5.35 -25.90
C ASN A 152 6.29 -6.84 -25.65
N ALA A 153 5.42 -7.58 -24.95
CA ALA A 153 5.51 -9.03 -24.90
C ALA A 153 4.92 -9.66 -26.17
N GLU A 154 5.40 -10.86 -26.53
CA GLU A 154 4.91 -11.63 -27.68
C GLU A 154 4.45 -13.02 -27.23
N LEU A 155 3.31 -13.49 -27.74
CA LEU A 155 2.86 -14.86 -27.53
C LEU A 155 3.69 -15.82 -28.39
N ARG A 156 4.36 -16.76 -27.73
CA ARG A 156 5.06 -17.89 -28.37
C ARG A 156 4.84 -19.15 -27.53
N ALA A 157 4.72 -20.30 -28.18
CA ALA A 157 4.53 -21.56 -27.49
C ALA A 157 5.76 -21.89 -26.63
N GLY A 158 5.53 -22.27 -25.37
CA GLY A 158 6.57 -22.67 -24.44
C GLY A 158 7.27 -21.55 -23.70
N ILE A 159 6.86 -20.28 -23.87
CA ILE A 159 7.44 -19.17 -23.09
C ILE A 159 7.05 -19.30 -21.62
N GLU A 160 7.98 -18.91 -20.75
CA GLU A 160 7.79 -18.98 -19.31
C GLU A 160 6.74 -17.95 -18.87
N PHE A 161 5.70 -18.43 -18.18
CA PHE A 161 4.58 -17.62 -17.71
C PHE A 161 5.07 -16.57 -16.70
N ALA A 162 5.93 -16.99 -15.77
CA ALA A 162 6.45 -16.12 -14.72
C ALA A 162 7.19 -14.91 -15.31
N GLN A 163 8.11 -15.17 -16.23
CA GLN A 163 8.87 -14.12 -16.93
C GLN A 163 7.99 -13.22 -17.78
N THR A 164 6.96 -13.79 -18.43
CA THR A 164 6.07 -13.01 -19.29
C THR A 164 5.25 -12.01 -18.49
N PHE A 165 4.81 -12.35 -17.28
CA PHE A 165 3.91 -11.53 -16.47
C PHE A 165 4.56 -10.87 -15.24
N GLY A 166 5.90 -10.88 -15.14
CA GLY A 166 6.64 -10.26 -14.04
C GLY A 166 6.43 -10.95 -12.69
N LEU A 167 6.15 -12.26 -12.72
CA LEU A 167 6.05 -13.11 -11.54
C LEU A 167 7.36 -13.88 -11.27
N ASP A 168 8.39 -13.69 -12.08
CA ASP A 168 9.78 -14.10 -11.81
C ASP A 168 10.50 -13.06 -10.92
N ASP A 169 9.81 -12.59 -9.89
CA ASP A 169 10.23 -11.48 -9.04
C ASP A 169 10.44 -11.91 -7.59
N THR A 170 11.19 -11.10 -6.86
CA THR A 170 11.27 -11.14 -5.40
C THR A 170 10.47 -9.98 -4.82
N VAL A 171 9.59 -10.27 -3.87
CA VAL A 171 8.79 -9.26 -3.18
C VAL A 171 9.31 -9.09 -1.76
N ILE A 172 9.71 -7.86 -1.43
CA ILE A 172 10.19 -7.47 -0.10
C ILE A 172 9.03 -6.83 0.65
N GLU A 173 8.71 -7.34 1.84
CA GLU A 173 7.70 -6.77 2.73
C GLU A 173 8.36 -5.89 3.79
N ILE A 174 8.12 -4.59 3.71
CA ILE A 174 8.66 -3.59 4.63
C ILE A 174 7.61 -3.23 5.70
N GLU A 175 8.01 -3.20 6.97
CA GLU A 175 7.18 -2.90 8.12
C GLU A 175 6.57 -1.49 8.01
N ASN A 176 5.23 -1.42 8.07
CA ASN A 176 4.48 -0.16 7.94
C ASN A 176 4.66 0.79 9.14
N LYS A 177 5.19 0.33 10.27
CA LYS A 177 5.35 1.15 11.49
C LYS A 177 6.45 2.21 11.36
N MET A 178 7.47 1.95 10.53
CA MET A 178 8.59 2.88 10.32
C MET A 178 8.22 4.02 9.35
N PHE A 179 7.21 3.83 8.50
CA PHE A 179 6.76 4.81 7.51
C PHE A 179 5.68 5.78 8.00
N THR A 180 5.50 5.95 9.31
CA THR A 180 4.34 6.72 9.80
C THR A 180 4.32 8.19 9.38
N HIS A 181 5.49 8.77 9.07
CA HIS A 181 5.67 10.13 8.52
C HIS A 181 6.04 10.10 7.02
N ARG A 182 6.06 8.93 6.37
CA ARG A 182 6.45 8.73 4.97
C ARG A 182 5.28 8.21 4.14
N PRO A 183 4.24 9.04 3.89
CA PRO A 183 3.05 8.63 3.15
C PRO A 183 3.38 8.14 1.72
N ASP A 184 4.45 8.67 1.13
CA ASP A 184 4.94 8.31 -0.19
C ASP A 184 5.45 6.86 -0.28
N CYS A 185 6.05 6.34 0.79
CA CYS A 185 6.57 4.96 0.87
C CYS A 185 5.48 3.90 1.02
N PHE A 186 4.19 4.27 1.05
CA PHE A 186 3.06 3.34 0.93
C PHE A 186 2.69 3.03 -0.54
N GLY A 187 3.53 3.46 -1.48
CA GLY A 187 3.47 3.14 -2.90
C GLY A 187 4.83 2.74 -3.47
N GLN A 188 4.85 1.95 -4.55
CA GLN A 188 6.09 1.52 -5.21
C GLN A 188 6.99 2.68 -5.61
N LEU A 189 6.41 3.79 -6.11
CA LEU A 189 7.18 4.94 -6.58
C LEU A 189 7.96 5.61 -5.44
N GLY A 190 7.36 5.80 -4.27
CA GLY A 190 8.06 6.40 -3.12
C GLY A 190 9.25 5.54 -2.67
N VAL A 191 9.05 4.22 -2.57
CA VAL A 191 10.14 3.29 -2.21
C VAL A 191 11.23 3.27 -3.28
N ALA A 192 10.88 3.28 -4.56
CA ALA A 192 11.85 3.33 -5.66
C ALA A 192 12.68 4.63 -5.63
N ILE A 193 12.05 5.78 -5.34
CA ILE A 193 12.73 7.07 -5.21
C ILE A 193 13.74 7.02 -4.05
N GLU A 194 13.32 6.49 -2.90
CA GLU A 194 14.18 6.38 -1.72
C GLU A 194 15.37 5.47 -1.97
N LEU A 195 15.14 4.28 -2.52
CA LEU A 195 16.22 3.33 -2.77
C LEU A 195 17.17 3.82 -3.87
N ALA A 196 16.66 4.45 -4.93
CA ALA A 196 17.50 5.13 -5.91
C ALA A 196 18.42 6.17 -5.23
N GLY A 197 17.87 6.87 -4.24
CA GLY A 197 18.59 7.92 -3.54
C GLY A 197 19.67 7.39 -2.60
N ILE A 198 19.34 6.34 -1.83
CA ILE A 198 20.22 5.65 -0.88
C ILE A 198 21.40 4.97 -1.60
N LEU A 199 21.14 4.34 -2.75
CA LEU A 199 22.17 3.68 -3.56
C LEU A 199 23.12 4.69 -4.23
N GLY A 200 22.86 6.00 -4.12
CA GLY A 200 23.72 7.06 -4.66
C GLY A 200 23.71 7.13 -6.18
N GLU A 201 22.64 6.66 -6.83
CA GLU A 201 22.67 6.31 -8.25
C GLU A 201 22.28 7.43 -9.21
N ARG A 202 22.15 8.66 -8.70
CA ARG A 202 21.93 9.86 -9.54
C ARG A 202 23.25 10.57 -9.77
N GLU A 203 23.59 10.72 -11.05
CA GLU A 203 24.66 11.61 -11.47
C GLU A 203 24.41 13.00 -10.86
N PRO A 204 25.45 13.68 -10.33
CA PRO A 204 25.37 15.05 -9.82
C PRO A 204 24.99 15.99 -10.94
N THR A 205 23.70 16.14 -11.18
CA THR A 205 23.24 17.17 -12.07
C THR A 205 23.26 18.45 -11.23
N LEU A 206 24.26 19.29 -11.52
CA LEU A 206 24.32 20.69 -11.12
C LEU A 206 23.05 21.34 -11.65
N ILE A 207 22.02 21.35 -10.81
CA ILE A 207 20.68 21.71 -11.20
C ILE A 207 20.29 22.93 -10.37
N ASP A 208 20.15 24.04 -11.06
CA ASP A 208 19.37 25.18 -10.57
C ASP A 208 17.89 24.78 -10.48
N HIS A 209 17.14 25.50 -9.64
CA HIS A 209 15.76 25.25 -9.20
C HIS A 209 14.75 24.78 -10.29
N GLU A 210 14.98 25.10 -11.58
CA GLU A 210 14.12 24.70 -12.69
C GLU A 210 14.38 23.27 -13.24
N ASP A 211 15.60 22.73 -13.11
CA ASP A 211 16.00 21.49 -13.79
C ASP A 211 15.82 20.20 -12.95
N VAL A 212 15.49 20.32 -11.65
CA VAL A 212 15.21 19.13 -10.78
C VAL A 212 14.01 18.39 -11.36
N TYR A 213 13.09 19.14 -11.98
CA TYR A 213 11.89 18.64 -12.65
C TYR A 213 12.10 18.22 -14.12
N ASN A 214 13.27 18.50 -14.71
CA ASN A 214 13.58 18.14 -16.09
C ASN A 214 14.34 16.80 -16.21
N HIS A 215 14.89 16.28 -15.10
CA HIS A 215 15.50 14.94 -15.04
C HIS A 215 14.44 13.84 -14.89
N ARG A 216 13.39 13.91 -15.72
CA ARG A 216 12.20 13.03 -15.73
C ARG A 216 12.48 11.60 -16.15
N ALA A 217 13.72 11.27 -16.49
CA ALA A 217 14.11 10.10 -17.28
C ALA A 217 13.73 8.74 -16.67
N LYS A 218 13.25 8.69 -15.42
CA LYS A 218 13.06 7.45 -14.68
C LYS A 218 11.73 7.29 -13.94
N LEU A 219 11.04 8.38 -13.60
CA LEU A 219 9.67 8.29 -13.09
C LEU A 219 8.69 8.37 -14.26
N PRO A 220 7.49 7.75 -14.17
CA PRO A 220 6.54 7.80 -15.27
C PRO A 220 6.20 9.24 -15.65
N GLU A 221 6.18 9.54 -16.95
CA GLU A 221 5.89 10.89 -17.45
C GLU A 221 4.53 11.42 -16.95
N TRP A 222 3.55 10.52 -16.80
CA TRP A 222 2.22 10.85 -16.28
C TRP A 222 2.25 11.33 -14.83
N TYR A 223 3.27 10.97 -14.03
CA TYR A 223 3.39 11.37 -12.62
C TYR A 223 4.03 12.76 -12.44
N TRP A 224 4.42 13.42 -13.54
CA TRP A 224 5.04 14.75 -13.52
C TRP A 224 4.15 15.85 -14.06
N GLY A 225 4.39 17.06 -13.57
CA GLY A 225 3.69 18.27 -13.98
C GLY A 225 2.24 18.31 -13.50
N ALA A 226 1.74 19.53 -13.25
CA ALA A 226 0.31 19.71 -13.03
C ALA A 226 -0.44 19.28 -14.31
N LYS A 227 -1.56 18.59 -14.14
CA LYS A 227 -2.37 18.13 -15.27
C LYS A 227 -3.48 19.12 -15.59
N SER A 228 -3.69 19.34 -16.88
CA SER A 228 -4.89 20.00 -17.40
C SER A 228 -5.80 18.93 -18.00
N PHE A 229 -7.10 19.13 -17.85
CA PHE A 229 -8.12 18.18 -18.30
C PHE A 229 -8.93 18.76 -19.45
N THR A 230 -9.34 17.90 -20.37
CA THR A 230 -10.25 18.27 -21.45
C THR A 230 -11.64 18.58 -20.89
N ARG A 231 -12.35 19.51 -21.54
CA ARG A 231 -13.77 19.72 -21.22
C ARG A 231 -14.62 18.65 -21.88
N ALA A 232 -15.68 18.23 -21.20
CA ALA A 232 -16.61 17.26 -21.74
C ALA A 232 -18.04 17.54 -21.28
N THR A 233 -18.99 17.29 -22.19
CA THR A 233 -20.42 17.37 -21.91
C THR A 233 -21.09 16.08 -22.37
N GLY A 234 -21.79 15.42 -21.46
CA GLY A 234 -22.40 14.12 -21.73
C GLY A 234 -23.18 13.57 -20.54
N LEU A 235 -22.59 13.63 -19.35
CA LEU A 235 -23.23 13.27 -18.09
C LEU A 235 -23.09 14.47 -17.12
N PRO A 236 -24.21 15.07 -16.67
CA PRO A 236 -24.13 16.12 -15.65
C PRO A 236 -23.57 15.51 -14.36
N LEU A 237 -22.62 16.17 -13.72
CA LEU A 237 -22.09 15.77 -12.43
C LEU A 237 -21.90 17.04 -11.60
N GLU A 238 -22.59 17.12 -10.47
CA GLU A 238 -22.38 18.18 -9.50
C GLU A 238 -21.54 17.67 -8.33
N VAL A 239 -20.42 18.32 -8.07
CA VAL A 239 -19.49 17.93 -7.00
C VAL A 239 -19.45 19.05 -5.97
N ARG A 240 -19.51 18.69 -4.69
CA ARG A 240 -19.48 19.65 -3.57
C ARG A 240 -18.55 19.17 -2.46
N ASN A 241 -17.90 20.11 -1.80
CA ASN A 241 -17.17 19.86 -0.57
C ASN A 241 -17.74 20.74 0.55
N GLU A 242 -18.61 20.16 1.36
CA GLU A 242 -19.23 20.79 2.54
C GLU A 242 -18.47 20.43 3.82
N ALA A 243 -17.51 19.49 3.75
CA ALA A 243 -16.63 19.10 4.86
C ALA A 243 -15.44 20.06 5.06
N GLY A 244 -15.22 21.01 4.13
CA GLY A 244 -14.17 22.02 4.20
C GLY A 244 -12.77 21.41 4.32
N SER A 245 -11.98 21.89 5.28
CA SER A 245 -10.60 21.45 5.50
C SER A 245 -10.45 19.98 5.91
N LYS A 246 -11.54 19.27 6.24
CA LYS A 246 -11.50 17.81 6.43
C LYS A 246 -11.33 17.04 5.13
N VAL A 247 -11.60 17.67 4.00
CA VAL A 247 -11.33 17.14 2.66
C VAL A 247 -10.55 18.22 1.90
N PRO A 248 -9.22 18.35 2.13
CA PRO A 248 -8.44 19.44 1.54
C PRO A 248 -8.53 19.56 0.00
N ARG A 249 -8.75 18.44 -0.69
CA ARG A 249 -8.97 18.42 -2.13
C ARG A 249 -9.91 17.28 -2.51
N LEU A 250 -10.90 17.56 -3.34
CA LEU A 250 -11.83 16.58 -3.91
C LEU A 250 -11.85 16.77 -5.43
N MET A 251 -11.38 15.75 -6.16
CA MET A 251 -11.50 15.71 -7.61
C MET A 251 -12.48 14.61 -8.03
N ALA A 252 -13.34 14.90 -8.99
CA ALA A 252 -14.22 13.88 -9.56
C ALA A 252 -14.57 14.14 -11.03
N VAL A 253 -14.85 13.06 -11.76
CA VAL A 253 -15.19 13.11 -13.19
C VAL A 253 -16.10 11.94 -13.57
N ALA A 254 -17.10 12.21 -14.42
CA ALA A 254 -17.95 11.18 -15.00
C ALA A 254 -17.34 10.63 -16.29
N LEU A 255 -17.34 9.31 -16.45
CA LEU A 255 -17.04 8.60 -17.69
C LEU A 255 -18.28 7.83 -18.13
N LYS A 256 -18.52 7.76 -19.44
CA LYS A 256 -19.65 7.04 -20.03
C LYS A 256 -19.18 5.92 -20.93
N ASP A 257 -20.09 4.97 -21.20
CA ASP A 257 -19.90 3.86 -22.12
C ASP A 257 -18.69 2.95 -21.76
N VAL A 258 -18.41 2.79 -20.46
CA VAL A 258 -17.41 1.83 -19.97
C VAL A 258 -17.98 0.42 -19.98
N THR A 259 -17.10 -0.57 -20.16
CA THR A 259 -17.42 -2.00 -20.08
C THR A 259 -16.72 -2.59 -18.86
N ILE A 260 -17.50 -3.06 -17.89
CA ILE A 260 -16.97 -3.74 -16.71
C ILE A 260 -16.71 -5.21 -17.06
N ALA A 261 -15.46 -5.62 -16.92
CA ALA A 261 -14.97 -6.96 -17.25
C ALA A 261 -13.82 -7.35 -16.32
N PRO A 262 -13.43 -8.64 -16.27
CA PRO A 262 -12.16 -9.02 -15.67
C PRO A 262 -11.00 -8.20 -16.25
N SER A 263 -10.03 -7.86 -15.40
CA SER A 263 -8.83 -7.14 -15.84
C SER A 263 -7.99 -7.98 -16.81
N PRO A 264 -7.24 -7.35 -17.73
CA PRO A 264 -6.21 -8.05 -18.48
C PRO A 264 -5.25 -8.81 -17.56
N LEU A 265 -4.76 -9.98 -17.99
CA LEU A 265 -3.97 -10.87 -17.13
C LEU A 265 -2.72 -10.20 -16.54
N TRP A 266 -2.03 -9.33 -17.30
CA TRP A 266 -0.89 -8.58 -16.77
C TRP A 266 -1.23 -7.73 -15.55
N LEU A 267 -2.41 -7.10 -15.52
CA LEU A 267 -2.84 -6.26 -14.42
C LEU A 267 -3.21 -7.11 -13.21
N GLN A 268 -3.83 -8.27 -13.45
CA GLN A 268 -4.12 -9.25 -12.40
C GLN A 268 -2.82 -9.73 -11.73
N CYS A 269 -1.84 -10.17 -12.53
CA CYS A 269 -0.54 -10.62 -12.04
C CYS A 269 0.20 -9.49 -11.29
N ALA A 270 0.18 -8.26 -11.82
CA ALA A 270 0.78 -7.11 -11.15
C ALA A 270 0.14 -6.84 -9.77
N LEU A 271 -1.20 -6.90 -9.66
CA LEU A 271 -1.87 -6.75 -8.37
C LEU A 271 -1.48 -7.84 -7.38
N VAL A 272 -1.42 -9.10 -7.83
CA VAL A 272 -1.04 -10.25 -6.99
C VAL A 272 0.38 -10.10 -6.47
N ALA A 273 1.33 -9.71 -7.34
CA ALA A 273 2.71 -9.45 -6.94
C ALA A 273 2.80 -8.34 -5.88
N LEU A 274 1.93 -7.34 -5.97
CA LEU A 274 1.83 -6.23 -5.02
C LEU A 274 0.97 -6.55 -3.79
N GLY A 275 0.44 -7.77 -3.68
CA GLY A 275 -0.34 -8.27 -2.54
C GLY A 275 -1.83 -7.93 -2.55
N SER A 276 -2.37 -7.47 -3.68
CA SER A 276 -3.79 -7.20 -3.88
C SER A 276 -4.46 -8.31 -4.69
N LYS A 277 -5.76 -8.50 -4.45
CA LYS A 277 -6.57 -9.44 -5.24
C LYS A 277 -7.25 -8.71 -6.40
N PRO A 278 -7.25 -9.26 -7.62
CA PRO A 278 -8.01 -8.72 -8.74
C PRO A 278 -9.52 -8.86 -8.53
N ILE A 279 -10.29 -7.92 -9.08
CA ILE A 279 -11.75 -7.83 -8.96
C ILE A 279 -12.37 -7.56 -10.34
N ASN A 280 -12.11 -6.39 -10.92
CA ASN A 280 -12.55 -6.00 -12.26
C ASN A 280 -11.67 -4.87 -12.79
N ASN A 281 -11.65 -4.66 -14.10
CA ASN A 281 -10.80 -3.69 -14.79
C ASN A 281 -10.82 -2.28 -14.17
N VAL A 282 -11.96 -1.75 -13.73
CA VAL A 282 -12.04 -0.41 -13.13
C VAL A 282 -11.47 -0.40 -11.70
N VAL A 283 -11.91 -1.31 -10.84
CA VAL A 283 -11.46 -1.39 -9.45
C VAL A 283 -9.97 -1.73 -9.38
N ASP A 284 -9.51 -2.61 -10.26
CA ASP A 284 -8.12 -3.04 -10.33
C ASP A 284 -7.19 -1.92 -10.77
N ILE A 285 -7.62 -1.05 -11.69
CA ILE A 285 -6.87 0.16 -12.05
C ILE A 285 -6.76 1.11 -10.86
N THR A 286 -7.84 1.31 -10.08
CA THR A 286 -7.79 2.15 -8.87
C THR A 286 -6.83 1.58 -7.81
N ASN A 287 -6.88 0.26 -7.58
CA ASN A 287 -5.98 -0.44 -6.66
C ASN A 287 -4.54 -0.40 -7.13
N TYR A 288 -4.30 -0.63 -8.42
CA TYR A 288 -2.97 -0.61 -9.01
C TYR A 288 -2.32 0.77 -8.86
N LEU A 289 -3.03 1.85 -9.22
CA LEU A 289 -2.48 3.20 -9.03
C LEU A 289 -2.29 3.56 -7.56
N MET A 290 -3.15 3.08 -6.65
CA MET A 290 -2.94 3.22 -5.21
C MET A 290 -1.67 2.51 -4.75
N LEU A 291 -1.41 1.29 -5.20
CA LEU A 291 -0.21 0.52 -4.85
C LEU A 291 1.05 1.12 -5.48
N MET A 292 0.92 1.77 -6.63
CA MET A 292 2.02 2.48 -7.29
C MET A 292 2.36 3.81 -6.61
N THR A 293 1.35 4.63 -6.28
CA THR A 293 1.55 6.03 -5.88
C THR A 293 1.32 6.33 -4.41
N ALA A 294 0.73 5.38 -3.66
CA ALA A 294 0.15 5.58 -2.34
C ALA A 294 -1.15 6.41 -2.30
N GLN A 295 -1.68 6.89 -3.42
CA GLN A 295 -2.95 7.64 -3.47
C GLN A 295 -4.14 6.71 -3.72
N PRO A 296 -5.03 6.48 -2.73
CA PRO A 296 -6.26 5.77 -3.00
C PRO A 296 -7.19 6.60 -3.88
N SER A 297 -8.01 5.89 -4.64
CA SER A 297 -9.08 6.45 -5.47
C SER A 297 -10.30 5.55 -5.38
N HIS A 298 -11.45 6.04 -5.84
CA HIS A 298 -12.67 5.26 -5.87
C HIS A 298 -13.43 5.47 -7.17
N ALA A 299 -14.29 4.52 -7.50
CA ALA A 299 -15.15 4.60 -8.65
C ALA A 299 -16.58 4.22 -8.23
N TYR A 300 -17.53 5.10 -8.53
CA TYR A 300 -18.95 4.91 -8.25
C TYR A 300 -19.68 4.55 -9.54
N ASP A 301 -20.74 3.74 -9.45
CA ASP A 301 -21.71 3.63 -10.53
C ASP A 301 -22.51 4.94 -10.64
N TYR A 302 -22.29 5.68 -11.74
CA TYR A 302 -22.93 6.97 -11.98
C TYR A 302 -24.46 6.85 -11.99
N ASP A 303 -24.98 5.75 -12.54
CA ASP A 303 -26.43 5.56 -12.71
C ASP A 303 -27.13 5.27 -11.36
N LYS A 304 -26.36 4.97 -10.31
CA LYS A 304 -26.85 4.80 -8.94
C LYS A 304 -26.80 6.09 -8.10
N LEU A 305 -26.06 7.12 -8.54
CA LEU A 305 -25.94 8.40 -7.82
C LEU A 305 -27.20 9.26 -8.00
N ARG A 306 -27.95 9.47 -6.91
CA ARG A 306 -29.17 10.29 -6.93
C ARG A 306 -28.84 11.75 -7.17
N GLY A 307 -29.54 12.33 -8.13
CA GLY A 307 -29.32 13.71 -8.58
C GLY A 307 -28.03 13.93 -9.37
N ALA A 308 -27.27 12.87 -9.67
CA ALA A 308 -25.92 12.96 -10.23
C ALA A 308 -25.02 13.91 -9.42
N THR A 309 -25.10 13.78 -8.10
CA THR A 309 -24.33 14.59 -7.15
C THR A 309 -23.32 13.74 -6.39
N LEU A 310 -22.16 14.33 -6.10
CA LEU A 310 -21.15 13.75 -5.21
C LEU A 310 -20.71 14.83 -4.21
N THR A 311 -21.10 14.66 -2.96
CA THR A 311 -20.86 15.64 -1.89
C THR A 311 -20.03 15.02 -0.77
N ALA A 312 -18.88 15.61 -0.48
CA ALA A 312 -18.16 15.35 0.76
C ALA A 312 -18.76 16.19 1.89
N ARG A 313 -19.28 15.56 2.94
CA ARG A 313 -19.87 16.26 4.10
C ARG A 313 -19.67 15.48 5.40
N LEU A 314 -20.00 16.11 6.53
CA LEU A 314 -20.14 15.40 7.79
C LEU A 314 -21.40 14.53 7.80
N ALA A 315 -21.33 13.40 8.49
CA ALA A 315 -22.48 12.54 8.72
C ALA A 315 -23.52 13.24 9.61
N SER A 316 -24.79 12.93 9.38
CA SER A 316 -25.85 13.30 10.31
C SER A 316 -25.82 12.39 11.54
N ASP A 317 -26.36 12.86 12.67
CA ASP A 317 -26.41 12.06 13.89
C ASP A 317 -27.25 10.80 13.69
N GLY A 318 -26.66 9.63 13.95
CA GLY A 318 -27.29 8.32 13.72
C GLY A 318 -27.50 7.96 12.25
N GLU A 319 -26.88 8.68 11.30
CA GLU A 319 -26.92 8.34 9.88
C GLU A 319 -26.38 6.92 9.67
N LYS A 320 -27.05 6.12 8.84
CA LYS A 320 -26.64 4.73 8.58
C LYS A 320 -26.12 4.58 7.17
N VAL A 321 -25.05 3.81 7.03
CA VAL A 321 -24.48 3.44 5.73
C VAL A 321 -24.18 1.95 5.68
N GLU A 322 -24.61 1.30 4.61
CA GLU A 322 -24.22 -0.07 4.29
C GLU A 322 -22.97 -0.04 3.43
N LEU A 323 -21.91 -0.69 3.89
CA LEU A 323 -20.61 -0.69 3.22
C LEU A 323 -20.37 -1.97 2.42
N LEU A 324 -19.37 -1.94 1.53
CA LEU A 324 -19.00 -3.05 0.65
C LEU A 324 -18.65 -4.37 1.38
N ASN A 325 -18.40 -4.32 2.69
CA ASN A 325 -18.21 -5.52 3.52
C ASN A 325 -19.53 -6.18 3.97
N GLY A 326 -20.69 -5.72 3.47
CA GLY A 326 -22.02 -6.25 3.78
C GLY A 326 -22.52 -5.91 5.18
N LYS A 327 -21.89 -4.94 5.87
CA LYS A 327 -22.30 -4.49 7.21
C LYS A 327 -22.82 -3.06 7.16
N THR A 328 -23.85 -2.80 7.96
CA THR A 328 -24.38 -1.47 8.21
C THR A 328 -23.74 -0.84 9.44
N TYR A 329 -23.28 0.39 9.31
CA TYR A 329 -22.67 1.16 10.39
C TYR A 329 -23.55 2.37 10.72
N GLU A 330 -23.65 2.69 12.00
CA GLU A 330 -24.25 3.92 12.50
C GLU A 330 -23.15 4.95 12.71
N LEU A 331 -23.24 6.07 11.98
CA LEU A 331 -22.21 7.07 11.89
C LEU A 331 -22.32 8.12 12.99
N HIS A 332 -21.17 8.65 13.37
CA HIS A 332 -21.04 9.77 14.30
C HIS A 332 -20.96 11.08 13.52
N VAL A 333 -21.44 12.18 14.09
CA VAL A 333 -21.43 13.54 13.50
C VAL A 333 -20.04 14.08 13.09
N ASP A 334 -18.97 13.42 13.53
CA ASP A 334 -17.59 13.78 13.19
C ASP A 334 -17.05 12.98 11.99
N ASP A 335 -17.81 11.98 11.52
CA ASP A 335 -17.43 11.16 10.40
C ASP A 335 -17.65 11.92 9.10
N VAL A 336 -16.66 11.88 8.21
CA VAL A 336 -16.81 12.39 6.86
C VAL A 336 -17.38 11.28 5.98
N VAL A 337 -18.39 11.61 5.20
CA VAL A 337 -19.02 10.72 4.23
C VAL A 337 -18.93 11.31 2.84
N MET A 338 -18.87 10.42 1.85
CA MET A 338 -19.29 10.75 0.50
C MET A 338 -20.80 10.51 0.44
N ALA A 339 -21.54 11.45 -0.15
CA ALA A 339 -23.00 11.42 -0.18
C ALA A 339 -23.54 11.87 -1.54
N ASP A 340 -24.70 11.34 -1.91
CA ASP A 340 -25.55 11.86 -2.99
C ASP A 340 -26.79 12.54 -2.41
N GLU A 341 -27.78 12.89 -3.23
CA GLU A 341 -29.06 13.47 -2.74
C GLU A 341 -29.87 12.52 -1.84
N GLY A 342 -29.55 11.23 -1.85
CA GLY A 342 -30.19 10.18 -1.07
C GLY A 342 -29.59 9.92 0.31
N GLY A 343 -28.38 10.40 0.58
CA GLY A 343 -27.66 10.17 1.84
C GLY A 343 -26.23 9.68 1.63
N ALA A 344 -25.62 9.13 2.69
CA ALA A 344 -24.27 8.57 2.61
C ALA A 344 -24.17 7.40 1.62
N ILE A 345 -23.14 7.43 0.78
CA ILE A 345 -22.76 6.40 -0.19
C ILE A 345 -21.38 5.80 0.13
N GLY A 346 -20.82 6.11 1.31
CA GLY A 346 -19.56 5.58 1.78
C GLY A 346 -18.98 6.37 2.95
N VAL A 347 -18.06 5.74 3.69
CA VAL A 347 -17.26 6.43 4.71
C VAL A 347 -16.00 6.94 4.01
N ALA A 348 -15.87 8.26 3.94
CA ALA A 348 -14.91 8.93 3.08
C ALA A 348 -13.46 8.57 3.45
N GLY A 349 -12.66 8.18 2.46
CA GLY A 349 -11.27 7.75 2.66
C GLY A 349 -11.10 6.40 3.39
N ILE A 350 -12.18 5.65 3.62
CA ILE A 350 -12.10 4.36 4.33
C ILE A 350 -12.71 3.25 3.49
N MET A 351 -14.00 3.32 3.16
CA MET A 351 -14.71 2.25 2.46
C MET A 351 -15.95 2.81 1.75
N GLY A 352 -16.14 2.41 0.48
CA GLY A 352 -17.33 2.72 -0.30
C GLY A 352 -18.60 2.04 0.25
N GLY A 353 -19.75 2.59 -0.12
CA GLY A 353 -21.07 2.06 0.17
C GLY A 353 -21.52 1.02 -0.87
N ALA A 354 -22.33 0.06 -0.44
CA ALA A 354 -22.90 -0.95 -1.34
C ALA A 354 -23.96 -0.36 -2.30
N ASN A 355 -24.53 0.79 -1.95
CA ASN A 355 -25.57 1.49 -2.72
C ASN A 355 -25.06 2.17 -4.00
N SER A 356 -23.75 2.32 -4.18
CA SER A 356 -23.12 2.95 -5.33
C SER A 356 -22.03 2.09 -5.98
N ASP A 357 -22.01 0.79 -5.65
CA ASP A 357 -20.98 -0.15 -6.11
C ASP A 357 -21.06 -0.40 -7.63
N ILE A 358 -19.90 -0.67 -8.24
CA ILE A 358 -19.77 -1.01 -9.66
C ILE A 358 -20.07 -2.49 -9.86
N THR A 359 -20.89 -2.78 -10.85
CA THR A 359 -21.32 -4.14 -11.20
C THR A 359 -21.07 -4.41 -12.69
N HIS A 360 -21.24 -5.66 -13.12
CA HIS A 360 -21.14 -6.03 -14.54
C HIS A 360 -22.15 -5.29 -15.45
N GLU A 361 -23.23 -4.71 -14.88
CA GLU A 361 -24.24 -3.94 -15.61
C GLU A 361 -23.88 -2.46 -15.74
N THR A 362 -22.90 -1.98 -14.98
CA THR A 362 -22.51 -0.56 -14.91
C THR A 362 -21.94 -0.11 -16.25
N LYS A 363 -22.43 1.02 -16.78
CA LYS A 363 -21.98 1.62 -18.05
C LYS A 363 -21.40 3.01 -17.90
N ASN A 364 -21.77 3.69 -16.82
CA ASN A 364 -21.37 5.05 -16.52
C ASN A 364 -20.76 5.04 -15.12
N ILE A 365 -19.62 5.69 -14.94
CA ILE A 365 -18.93 5.73 -13.65
C ILE A 365 -18.55 7.17 -13.26
N VAL A 366 -18.42 7.41 -11.96
CA VAL A 366 -17.76 8.61 -11.43
C VAL A 366 -16.46 8.18 -10.76
N LEU A 367 -15.34 8.74 -11.22
CA LEU A 367 -14.05 8.57 -10.55
C LEU A 367 -13.88 9.64 -9.48
N GLU A 368 -13.36 9.25 -8.32
CA GLU A 368 -13.00 10.12 -7.21
C GLU A 368 -11.51 9.98 -6.90
N VAL A 369 -10.83 11.12 -6.81
CA VAL A 369 -9.50 11.25 -6.22
C VAL A 369 -9.52 12.37 -5.20
N ALA A 370 -9.47 12.02 -3.93
CA ALA A 370 -9.61 12.95 -2.82
C ALA A 370 -8.44 12.87 -1.85
N THR A 371 -8.30 13.93 -1.05
CA THR A 371 -7.40 14.00 0.10
C THR A 371 -8.25 14.25 1.34
N PHE A 372 -7.97 13.51 2.40
CA PHE A 372 -8.73 13.58 3.66
C PHE A 372 -7.83 13.98 4.81
N ASP A 373 -8.39 14.65 5.82
CA ASP A 373 -7.72 14.92 7.08
C ASP A 373 -7.32 13.60 7.76
N MET A 374 -6.00 13.41 7.91
CA MET A 374 -5.37 12.21 8.46
C MET A 374 -5.94 11.85 9.84
N TYR A 375 -6.17 12.84 10.70
CA TYR A 375 -6.66 12.61 12.05
C TYR A 375 -8.15 12.24 12.05
N GLY A 376 -8.95 12.85 11.17
CA GLY A 376 -10.36 12.54 10.96
C GLY A 376 -10.56 11.08 10.56
N VAL A 377 -9.96 10.65 9.45
CA VAL A 377 -10.13 9.27 8.96
C VAL A 377 -9.62 8.24 9.97
N ARG A 378 -8.53 8.54 10.71
CA ARG A 378 -8.02 7.67 11.77
C ARG A 378 -9.02 7.52 12.93
N LYS A 379 -9.64 8.61 13.38
CA LYS A 379 -10.66 8.57 14.44
C LYS A 379 -11.88 7.78 13.99
N THR A 380 -12.37 8.01 12.78
CA THR A 380 -13.52 7.29 12.20
C THR A 380 -13.24 5.79 12.07
N SER A 381 -12.07 5.42 11.56
CA SER A 381 -11.64 4.02 11.52
C SER A 381 -11.65 3.35 12.89
N MET A 382 -11.00 3.97 13.88
CA MET A 382 -10.90 3.40 15.23
C MET A 382 -12.27 3.28 15.90
N ARG A 383 -13.17 4.23 15.64
CA ARG A 383 -14.55 4.23 16.17
C ARG A 383 -15.35 3.04 15.64
N HIS A 384 -15.24 2.76 14.34
CA HIS A 384 -16.05 1.75 13.66
C HIS A 384 -15.35 0.39 13.49
N GLY A 385 -14.07 0.29 13.85
CA GLY A 385 -13.28 -0.92 13.65
C GLY A 385 -13.02 -1.23 12.17
N LEU A 386 -12.98 -0.20 11.32
CA LEU A 386 -12.78 -0.33 9.87
C LEU A 386 -11.30 -0.21 9.52
N PHE A 387 -10.74 -1.22 8.84
CA PHE A 387 -9.35 -1.22 8.39
C PHE A 387 -9.30 -1.64 6.92
N THR A 388 -8.81 -0.73 6.07
CA THR A 388 -8.71 -0.91 4.62
C THR A 388 -7.34 -0.45 4.11
N ASP A 389 -6.98 -0.86 2.89
CA ASP A 389 -5.76 -0.41 2.23
C ASP A 389 -5.77 1.10 1.93
N ALA A 390 -6.94 1.65 1.62
CA ALA A 390 -7.13 3.09 1.43
C ALA A 390 -6.86 3.85 2.74
N LEU A 391 -7.47 3.44 3.84
CA LEU A 391 -7.25 4.05 5.15
C LEU A 391 -5.78 3.97 5.57
N THR A 392 -5.11 2.84 5.32
CA THR A 392 -3.70 2.63 5.68
C THR A 392 -2.80 3.71 5.06
N ARG A 393 -3.18 4.26 3.90
CA ARG A 393 -2.51 5.37 3.22
C ARG A 393 -3.02 6.74 3.67
N PHE A 394 -4.33 6.95 3.71
CA PHE A 394 -4.89 8.24 4.11
C PHE A 394 -4.56 8.62 5.56
N ASN A 395 -4.42 7.63 6.45
CA ASN A 395 -4.00 7.86 7.84
C ASN A 395 -2.50 8.19 8.01
N LYS A 396 -1.79 8.46 6.91
CA LYS A 396 -0.39 8.94 6.85
C LYS A 396 -0.26 10.36 6.28
N GLY A 397 -1.35 10.96 5.79
CA GLY A 397 -1.33 12.31 5.22
C GLY A 397 -0.88 12.33 3.76
N GLN A 398 -1.68 11.77 2.85
CA GLN A 398 -1.39 11.80 1.41
C GLN A 398 -1.37 13.23 0.86
N SER A 399 -0.46 13.52 -0.06
CA SER A 399 -0.30 14.86 -0.63
C SER A 399 -1.45 15.21 -1.58
N PRO A 400 -2.16 16.34 -1.39
CA PRO A 400 -3.21 16.77 -2.31
C PRO A 400 -2.68 17.16 -3.68
N LEU A 401 -1.36 17.41 -3.82
CA LEU A 401 -0.74 17.77 -5.09
C LEU A 401 -0.56 16.58 -6.04
N GLN A 402 -0.77 15.35 -5.58
CA GLN A 402 -0.71 14.17 -6.46
C GLN A 402 -2.03 13.87 -7.17
N ASN A 403 -3.15 14.40 -6.68
CA ASN A 403 -4.49 14.00 -7.11
C ASN A 403 -4.72 14.20 -8.62
N ASP A 404 -4.17 15.26 -9.22
CA ASP A 404 -4.35 15.56 -10.64
C ASP A 404 -3.63 14.56 -11.55
N ARG A 405 -2.42 14.14 -11.17
CA ARG A 405 -1.65 13.11 -11.87
C ARG A 405 -2.34 11.77 -11.82
N VAL A 406 -2.83 11.40 -10.63
CA VAL A 406 -3.55 10.14 -10.41
C VAL A 406 -4.88 10.16 -11.17
N MET A 407 -5.64 11.26 -11.12
CA MET A 407 -6.87 11.42 -11.88
C MET A 407 -6.62 11.29 -13.40
N GLY A 408 -5.59 11.97 -13.93
CA GLY A 408 -5.25 11.87 -15.35
C GLY A 408 -4.90 10.45 -15.77
N GLN A 409 -4.14 9.73 -14.94
CA GLN A 409 -3.77 8.35 -15.23
C GLN A 409 -4.93 7.37 -15.09
N LEU A 410 -5.85 7.59 -14.14
CA LEU A 410 -7.08 6.82 -14.02
C LEU A 410 -7.92 6.94 -15.30
N ILE A 411 -8.18 8.17 -15.75
CA ILE A 411 -8.94 8.42 -16.99
C ILE A 411 -8.28 7.71 -18.17
N ALA A 412 -6.95 7.82 -18.30
CA ALA A 412 -6.21 7.21 -19.40
C ALA A 412 -6.30 5.68 -19.40
N LEU A 413 -6.00 5.02 -18.26
CA LEU A 413 -6.01 3.57 -18.16
C LEU A 413 -7.41 2.98 -18.30
N ILE A 414 -8.42 3.62 -17.69
CA ILE A 414 -9.81 3.17 -17.79
C ILE A 414 -10.30 3.30 -19.23
N THR A 415 -10.05 4.43 -19.89
CA THR A 415 -10.40 4.61 -21.31
C THR A 415 -9.73 3.55 -22.18
N GLN A 416 -8.48 3.18 -21.87
CA GLN A 416 -7.74 2.17 -22.62
C GLN A 416 -8.26 0.74 -22.40
N MET A 417 -8.61 0.36 -21.16
CA MET A 417 -8.89 -1.05 -20.80
C MET A 417 -10.37 -1.37 -20.61
N ALA A 418 -11.16 -0.40 -20.18
CA ALA A 418 -12.61 -0.55 -20.03
C ALA A 418 -13.37 0.13 -21.18
N GLY A 419 -12.66 0.83 -22.07
CA GLY A 419 -13.28 1.68 -23.08
C GLY A 419 -13.95 2.91 -22.44
N GLY A 420 -14.94 3.45 -23.15
CA GLY A 420 -15.67 4.63 -22.71
C GLY A 420 -14.93 5.94 -22.99
N SER A 421 -15.51 7.04 -22.51
CA SER A 421 -14.94 8.38 -22.68
C SER A 421 -15.37 9.32 -21.56
N GLN A 422 -14.55 10.34 -21.30
CA GLN A 422 -14.89 11.41 -20.36
C GLN A 422 -16.21 12.08 -20.77
N ALA A 423 -17.13 12.23 -19.82
CA ALA A 423 -18.50 12.68 -20.02
C ALA A 423 -18.86 13.96 -19.23
N SER A 424 -18.04 14.37 -18.27
CA SER A 424 -18.14 15.66 -17.58
C SER A 424 -16.81 16.38 -17.57
N ASP A 425 -16.81 17.68 -17.25
CA ASP A 425 -15.59 18.35 -16.80
C ASP A 425 -15.06 17.66 -15.53
N VAL A 426 -13.74 17.69 -15.32
CA VAL A 426 -13.14 17.26 -14.06
C VAL A 426 -13.40 18.36 -13.03
N ALA A 427 -14.23 18.05 -12.03
CA ALA A 427 -14.37 18.90 -10.86
C ALA A 427 -13.08 18.81 -10.04
N ASP A 428 -12.56 19.95 -9.58
CA ASP A 428 -11.38 20.06 -8.72
C ASP A 428 -11.66 21.08 -7.63
N ILE A 429 -12.19 20.61 -6.50
CA ILE A 429 -12.55 21.45 -5.36
C ILE A 429 -11.40 21.41 -4.37
N VAL A 430 -10.79 22.57 -4.14
CA VAL A 430 -9.62 22.73 -3.28
C VAL A 430 -10.00 23.59 -2.08
N ASP A 431 -9.53 23.21 -0.89
CA ASP A 431 -9.66 24.06 0.29
C ASP A 431 -9.03 25.44 0.02
N PRO A 432 -9.70 26.56 0.35
CA PRO A 432 -9.19 27.90 0.03
C PRO A 432 -7.79 28.20 0.60
N ALA A 433 -7.45 27.67 1.78
CA ALA A 433 -6.13 27.89 2.36
C ALA A 433 -5.05 27.11 1.58
N LEU A 434 -5.39 25.89 1.13
CA LEU A 434 -4.52 25.11 0.24
C LEU A 434 -4.34 25.80 -1.12
N ASP A 435 -5.42 26.35 -1.69
CA ASP A 435 -5.35 27.02 -2.99
C ASP A 435 -4.50 28.29 -2.93
N GLN A 436 -4.65 29.09 -1.86
CA GLN A 436 -3.78 30.23 -1.59
C GLN A 436 -2.31 29.81 -1.45
N ALA A 437 -2.04 28.73 -0.70
CA ALA A 437 -0.68 28.21 -0.52
C ALA A 437 -0.06 27.71 -1.84
N ARG A 438 -0.87 27.17 -2.76
CA ARG A 438 -0.44 26.80 -4.11
C ARG A 438 -0.12 28.03 -4.96
N ALA A 439 -0.98 29.05 -4.92
CA ALA A 439 -0.80 30.27 -5.69
C ALA A 439 0.47 31.03 -5.27
N ASP A 440 0.75 31.08 -3.98
CA ASP A 440 1.93 31.75 -3.42
C ASP A 440 3.20 30.88 -3.46
N SER A 441 3.12 29.65 -4.01
CA SER A 441 4.16 28.62 -3.93
C SER A 441 4.64 28.28 -2.50
N SER A 442 3.90 28.71 -1.48
CA SER A 442 4.23 28.55 -0.07
C SER A 442 3.83 27.18 0.48
N PHE A 443 3.09 26.37 -0.29
CA PHE A 443 2.79 24.98 0.05
C PHE A 443 4.06 24.12 0.23
N ARG A 444 5.19 24.54 -0.35
CA ARG A 444 6.48 23.90 -0.14
C ARG A 444 7.34 24.86 0.66
N ALA A 445 7.31 24.72 1.99
CA ALA A 445 8.12 25.55 2.85
C ALA A 445 9.59 25.41 2.44
N GLU A 446 10.20 26.52 2.02
CA GLU A 446 11.63 26.58 1.82
C GLU A 446 12.30 26.65 3.19
N LEU A 447 13.17 25.69 3.46
CA LEU A 447 13.94 25.64 4.69
C LEU A 447 15.37 26.08 4.41
N LYS A 448 15.77 27.22 4.98
CA LYS A 448 17.16 27.69 4.96
C LYS A 448 17.91 27.07 6.14
N VAL A 449 18.88 26.21 5.86
CA VAL A 449 19.64 25.49 6.89
C VAL A 449 21.14 25.65 6.67
N GLU A 450 21.85 25.99 7.73
CA GLU A 450 23.31 26.07 7.74
C GLU A 450 23.94 24.67 7.75
N PRO A 451 24.96 24.36 6.93
CA PRO A 451 25.66 23.08 6.99
C PRO A 451 26.19 22.72 8.39
N ASP A 452 26.62 23.73 9.16
CA ASP A 452 27.10 23.57 10.54
C ASP A 452 26.01 23.09 11.50
N PHE A 453 24.76 23.51 11.27
CA PHE A 453 23.60 23.07 12.05
C PHE A 453 23.34 21.57 11.90
N ILE A 454 23.52 21.05 10.68
CA ILE A 454 23.38 19.63 10.33
C ILE A 454 24.55 18.84 10.92
N ASN A 455 25.78 19.30 10.64
CA ASN A 455 27.01 18.64 11.06
C ASN A 455 27.14 18.52 12.58
N THR A 456 26.82 19.58 13.32
CA THR A 456 26.89 19.58 14.79
C THR A 456 25.93 18.57 15.43
N ARG A 457 24.76 18.35 14.83
CA ARG A 457 23.77 17.37 15.32
C ARG A 457 24.11 15.93 14.95
N LEU A 458 24.68 15.71 13.77
CA LEU A 458 25.08 14.38 13.32
C LEU A 458 26.49 13.97 13.78
N GLY A 459 27.29 14.91 14.28
CA GLY A 459 28.71 14.69 14.58
C GLY A 459 29.56 14.50 13.32
N LEU A 460 29.15 15.08 12.20
CA LEU A 460 29.82 14.92 10.91
C LEU A 460 30.54 16.20 10.47
N THR A 461 31.30 16.11 9.37
CA THR A 461 31.95 17.25 8.72
C THR A 461 31.68 17.22 7.21
N LEU A 462 30.41 17.05 6.83
CA LEU A 462 30.00 17.05 5.43
C LEU A 462 30.12 18.46 4.85
N SER A 463 30.64 18.56 3.62
CA SER A 463 30.59 19.81 2.85
C SER A 463 29.15 20.09 2.38
N GLY A 464 28.84 21.36 2.08
CA GLY A 464 27.54 21.73 1.53
C GLY A 464 27.19 20.93 0.26
N ALA A 465 28.16 20.73 -0.63
CA ALA A 465 27.98 19.91 -1.84
C ALA A 465 27.62 18.44 -1.53
N GLN A 466 28.17 17.84 -0.48
CA GLN A 466 27.81 16.47 -0.07
C GLN A 466 26.38 16.42 0.48
N ILE A 467 25.99 17.42 1.28
CA ILE A 467 24.62 17.55 1.82
C ILE A 467 23.61 17.71 0.67
N GLU A 468 23.88 18.63 -0.25
CA GLU A 468 23.05 18.83 -1.45
C GLU A 468 22.94 17.55 -2.26
N GLN A 469 24.05 16.83 -2.48
CA GLN A 469 24.02 15.59 -3.25
C GLN A 469 23.10 14.55 -2.62
N LEU A 470 23.18 14.35 -1.30
CA LEU A 470 22.32 13.40 -0.58
C LEU A 470 20.84 13.76 -0.78
N LEU A 471 20.46 15.03 -0.63
CA LEU A 471 19.05 15.43 -0.72
C LEU A 471 18.55 15.52 -2.17
N ARG A 472 19.39 15.91 -3.13
CA ARG A 472 19.08 15.86 -4.57
C ARG A 472 18.85 14.44 -5.06
N ASN A 473 19.54 13.45 -4.47
CA ASN A 473 19.32 12.04 -4.77
C ASN A 473 17.85 11.61 -4.53
N VAL A 474 17.18 12.24 -3.57
CA VAL A 474 15.75 12.06 -3.25
C VAL A 474 14.86 13.24 -3.68
N TRP A 475 15.28 13.99 -4.70
CA TRP A 475 14.53 15.08 -5.36
C TRP A 475 14.26 16.34 -4.55
N PHE A 476 15.03 16.63 -3.50
CA PHE A 476 14.98 17.96 -2.94
C PHE A 476 15.58 18.95 -3.94
N ALA A 477 14.89 20.07 -4.15
CA ALA A 477 15.54 21.23 -4.73
C ALA A 477 16.43 21.84 -3.67
N CYS A 478 17.71 22.01 -4.02
CA CYS A 478 18.72 22.60 -3.15
C CYS A 478 19.36 23.76 -3.89
N TYR A 479 19.65 24.87 -3.21
CA TYR A 479 20.50 25.92 -3.75
C TYR A 479 21.09 26.77 -2.62
N ALA A 480 22.24 27.38 -2.87
CA ALA A 480 22.85 28.35 -1.98
C ALA A 480 22.88 29.72 -2.65
N GLU A 481 22.45 30.77 -1.95
CA GLU A 481 22.56 32.13 -2.45
C GLU A 481 24.03 32.57 -2.48
N LYS A 482 24.40 33.37 -3.49
CA LYS A 482 25.80 33.76 -3.69
C LYS A 482 26.31 34.59 -2.51
N GLY A 483 27.26 34.02 -1.76
CA GLY A 483 27.88 34.68 -0.60
C GLY A 483 27.24 34.32 0.74
N GLU A 484 26.22 33.46 0.74
CA GLU A 484 25.63 32.87 1.95
C GLU A 484 26.16 31.44 2.15
N SER A 485 26.28 31.01 3.41
CA SER A 485 26.63 29.64 3.76
C SER A 485 25.41 28.73 3.91
N ALA A 486 24.25 29.30 4.24
CA ALA A 486 22.99 28.59 4.31
C ALA A 486 22.58 28.03 2.94
N ILE A 487 21.96 26.86 2.98
CA ILE A 487 21.40 26.19 1.79
C ILE A 487 19.88 26.20 1.95
N SER A 488 19.18 26.64 0.91
CA SER A 488 17.73 26.54 0.78
C SER A 488 17.35 25.14 0.30
N PHE A 489 16.44 24.50 1.02
CA PHE A 489 15.91 23.18 0.70
C PHE A 489 14.40 23.24 0.49
N THR A 490 13.94 22.66 -0.61
CA THR A 490 12.51 22.53 -0.93
C THR A 490 12.21 21.07 -1.27
N ALA A 491 11.39 20.44 -0.43
CA ALA A 491 11.00 19.04 -0.58
C ALA A 491 10.10 18.82 -1.82
N PRO A 492 10.12 17.63 -2.43
CA PRO A 492 9.19 17.29 -3.51
C PRO A 492 7.75 17.20 -3.00
N PHE A 493 6.77 17.38 -3.89
CA PHE A 493 5.36 17.57 -3.49
C PHE A 493 4.73 16.42 -2.71
N TRP A 494 5.28 15.21 -2.79
CA TRP A 494 4.79 14.03 -2.07
C TRP A 494 5.33 13.93 -0.62
N ARG A 495 6.33 14.73 -0.27
CA ARG A 495 6.87 14.82 1.10
C ARG A 495 6.11 15.90 1.88
N THR A 496 5.18 15.44 2.72
CA THR A 496 4.34 16.30 3.57
C THR A 496 4.86 16.42 5.00
N ASP A 497 6.03 15.83 5.27
CA ASP A 497 6.64 15.66 6.59
C ASP A 497 7.80 16.62 6.86
N ILE A 498 8.24 17.38 5.86
CA ILE A 498 9.36 18.32 5.96
C ILE A 498 8.83 19.71 6.30
N GLU A 499 8.97 20.12 7.55
CA GLU A 499 8.41 21.37 8.09
C GLU A 499 9.46 22.24 8.82
N ILE A 500 10.50 21.63 9.38
CA ILE A 500 11.51 22.30 10.22
C ILE A 500 12.95 21.90 9.83
N PRO A 501 13.97 22.72 10.18
CA PRO A 501 15.36 22.41 9.87
C PRO A 501 15.85 21.04 10.38
N GLU A 502 15.33 20.56 11.51
CA GLU A 502 15.63 19.23 12.04
C GLU A 502 15.22 18.09 11.10
N ASP A 503 14.18 18.27 10.28
CA ASP A 503 13.76 17.25 9.32
C ASP A 503 14.81 17.08 8.20
N ILE A 504 15.49 18.19 7.83
CA ILE A 504 16.64 18.13 6.92
C ILE A 504 17.82 17.37 7.56
N VAL A 505 18.02 17.52 8.87
CA VAL A 505 19.07 16.79 9.60
C VAL A 505 18.78 15.29 9.59
N GLU A 506 17.53 14.90 9.81
CA GLU A 506 17.08 13.50 9.74
C GLU A 506 17.34 12.93 8.35
N GLU A 507 16.91 13.61 7.28
CA GLU A 507 17.07 13.13 5.91
C GLU A 507 18.54 12.97 5.53
N VAL A 508 19.39 13.93 5.88
CA VAL A 508 20.85 13.83 5.65
C VAL A 508 21.44 12.66 6.43
N GLY A 509 21.10 12.53 7.72
CA GLY A 509 21.61 11.45 8.57
C GLY A 509 21.21 10.07 8.07
N ARG A 510 19.95 9.91 7.65
CA ARG A 510 19.39 8.67 7.13
C ARG A 510 19.99 8.28 5.78
N LEU A 511 20.12 9.22 4.84
CA LEU A 511 20.73 8.97 3.53
C LEU A 511 22.24 8.75 3.60
N TYR A 512 22.91 9.40 4.55
CA TYR A 512 24.32 9.11 4.86
C TYR A 512 24.50 7.69 5.43
N GLY A 513 23.58 7.29 6.32
CA GLY A 513 23.59 6.03 7.05
C GLY A 513 23.90 6.27 8.52
N LEU A 514 22.88 6.11 9.38
CA LEU A 514 23.00 6.36 10.83
C LEU A 514 24.00 5.41 11.51
N ASP A 515 24.21 4.23 10.93
CA ASP A 515 25.18 3.23 11.38
C ASP A 515 26.64 3.70 11.23
N LYS A 516 26.89 4.66 10.33
CA LYS A 516 28.21 5.23 10.05
C LYS A 516 28.55 6.43 10.93
N LEU A 517 27.59 6.94 11.70
CA LEU A 517 27.83 8.09 12.58
C LEU A 517 28.88 7.75 13.66
N PRO A 518 29.71 8.72 14.06
CA PRO A 518 30.71 8.50 15.09
C PRO A 518 30.04 8.20 16.43
N ARG A 519 30.59 7.22 17.15
CA ARG A 519 30.13 6.81 18.47
C ARG A 519 30.93 7.52 19.55
N GLU A 520 30.52 8.72 19.92
CA GLU A 520 31.17 9.52 20.95
C GLU A 520 30.34 9.56 22.24
N LEU A 521 31.00 9.42 23.39
CA LEU A 521 30.34 9.58 24.68
C LEU A 521 30.13 11.08 24.96
N PRO A 522 28.94 11.48 25.46
CA PRO A 522 28.70 12.88 25.80
C PRO A 522 29.65 13.32 26.92
N GLN A 523 30.32 14.45 26.72
CA GLN A 523 31.16 15.04 27.76
C GLN A 523 30.27 15.75 28.78
N LYS A 524 30.36 15.33 30.05
CA LYS A 524 29.65 15.97 31.16
C LYS A 524 30.61 16.23 32.31
N SER A 525 30.60 17.46 32.81
CA SER A 525 31.23 17.77 34.09
C SER A 525 30.45 17.07 35.20
N ILE A 526 31.11 16.18 35.93
CA ILE A 526 30.49 15.43 37.04
C ILE A 526 30.93 16.01 38.38
N SER A 527 29.97 16.07 39.30
CA SER A 527 30.22 16.30 40.72
C SER A 527 29.56 15.16 41.52
N PRO A 528 30.02 14.86 42.75
CA PRO A 528 29.41 13.82 43.57
C PRO A 528 27.92 14.12 43.80
N THR A 529 27.05 13.18 43.40
CA THR A 529 25.62 13.30 43.63
C THR A 529 25.29 13.13 45.11
N VAL A 530 24.44 13.99 45.66
CA VAL A 530 23.88 13.80 47.01
C VAL A 530 23.02 12.54 46.99
N LYS A 531 23.31 11.60 47.90
CA LYS A 531 22.57 10.36 47.99
C LYS A 531 21.12 10.60 48.38
N ASN A 532 20.19 9.96 47.69
CA ASN A 532 18.77 10.05 48.02
C ASN A 532 18.45 9.12 49.19
N VAL A 533 18.17 9.72 50.35
CA VAL A 533 17.89 9.01 51.61
C VAL A 533 16.75 7.99 51.48
N SER A 534 15.73 8.27 50.66
CA SER A 534 14.60 7.34 50.46
C SER A 534 15.00 6.11 49.65
N ILE A 535 15.85 6.27 48.64
CA ILE A 535 16.37 5.14 47.85
C ILE A 535 17.28 4.27 48.73
N GLU A 536 18.18 4.87 49.50
CA GLU A 536 19.03 4.12 50.44
C GLU A 536 18.20 3.40 51.50
N ALA A 537 17.19 4.05 52.07
CA ALA A 537 16.30 3.41 53.04
C ALA A 537 15.55 2.21 52.43
N LYS A 538 14.97 2.34 51.24
CA LYS A 538 14.31 1.22 50.53
C LYS A 538 15.27 0.07 50.28
N GLN A 539 16.50 0.37 49.87
CA GLN A 539 17.53 -0.64 49.63
C GLN A 539 17.93 -1.35 50.92
N HIS A 540 18.15 -0.61 52.01
CA HIS A 540 18.46 -1.20 53.31
C HIS A 540 17.32 -2.09 53.82
N ILE A 541 16.06 -1.69 53.63
CA ILE A 541 14.89 -2.50 53.98
C ILE A 541 14.86 -3.80 53.17
N ARG A 542 15.05 -3.71 51.84
CA ARG A 542 15.09 -4.88 50.95
C ARG A 542 16.19 -5.86 51.38
N GLU A 543 17.40 -5.35 51.62
CA GLU A 543 18.53 -6.18 52.04
C GLU A 543 18.31 -6.80 53.43
N ALA A 544 17.73 -6.05 54.37
CA ALA A 544 17.42 -6.58 55.70
C ALA A 544 16.37 -7.70 55.63
N LEU A 545 15.30 -7.51 54.86
CA LEU A 545 14.26 -8.52 54.65
C LEU A 545 14.79 -9.75 53.92
N SER A 546 15.63 -9.56 52.90
CA SER A 546 16.29 -10.66 52.18
C SER A 546 17.21 -11.47 53.10
N ARG A 547 18.04 -10.80 53.92
CA ARG A 547 18.90 -11.47 54.93
C ARG A 547 18.09 -12.23 55.98
N ALA A 548 16.87 -11.79 56.28
CA ALA A 548 15.96 -12.47 57.19
C ALA A 548 15.17 -13.63 56.53
N GLY A 549 15.42 -13.93 55.25
CA GLY A 549 14.77 -15.03 54.52
C GLY A 549 13.52 -14.63 53.72
N GLY A 550 13.25 -13.34 53.56
CA GLY A 550 12.18 -12.83 52.71
C GLY A 550 12.51 -12.92 51.22
N ASN A 551 11.49 -13.14 50.40
CA ASN A 551 11.60 -13.08 48.93
C ASN A 551 10.86 -11.83 48.43
N GLU A 552 11.55 -10.99 47.65
CA GLU A 552 10.91 -9.86 46.99
C GLU A 552 10.16 -10.35 45.75
N VAL A 553 8.92 -9.87 45.58
CA VAL A 553 8.09 -10.17 44.42
C VAL A 553 7.61 -8.86 43.79
N LEU A 554 7.59 -8.83 42.46
CA LEU A 554 6.94 -7.75 41.70
C LEU A 554 5.51 -8.20 41.38
N THR A 555 4.53 -7.55 41.99
CA THR A 555 3.11 -7.86 41.77
C THR A 555 2.49 -6.90 40.77
N TYR A 556 1.41 -7.32 40.12
CA TYR A 556 0.61 -6.40 39.31
C TYR A 556 0.05 -5.27 40.18
N SER A 557 0.06 -4.04 39.65
CA SER A 557 -0.63 -2.91 40.26
C SER A 557 -2.15 -3.04 40.16
N PHE A 558 -2.64 -3.93 39.29
CA PHE A 558 -4.05 -4.27 39.16
C PHE A 558 -4.37 -5.48 40.04
N VAL A 559 -5.38 -5.34 40.89
CA VAL A 559 -5.90 -6.42 41.73
C VAL A 559 -7.29 -6.82 41.27
N HIS A 560 -7.67 -8.07 41.53
CA HIS A 560 -9.02 -8.54 41.27
C HIS A 560 -10.02 -7.80 42.17
N HIS A 561 -11.21 -7.45 41.65
CA HIS A 561 -12.24 -6.72 42.40
C HIS A 561 -12.60 -7.37 43.74
N ASP A 562 -12.58 -8.70 43.83
CA ASP A 562 -12.84 -9.41 45.09
C ASP A 562 -11.80 -9.16 46.19
N VAL A 563 -10.55 -8.84 45.83
CA VAL A 563 -9.51 -8.44 46.79
C VAL A 563 -9.87 -7.09 47.42
N GLU A 564 -10.48 -6.18 46.66
CA GLU A 564 -11.00 -4.90 47.17
C GLU A 564 -12.14 -5.11 48.20
N ARG A 565 -13.00 -6.12 47.97
CA ARG A 565 -14.12 -6.44 48.87
C ARG A 565 -13.68 -7.06 50.19
N ILE A 566 -12.63 -7.88 50.21
CA ILE A 566 -12.17 -8.58 51.42
C ILE A 566 -11.66 -7.58 52.47
N GLU A 567 -10.97 -6.50 52.06
CA GLU A 567 -10.42 -5.52 53.00
C GLU A 567 -11.45 -4.50 53.51
N SER A 568 -12.50 -4.20 52.74
CA SER A 568 -13.60 -3.30 53.16
C SER A 568 -14.40 -3.77 54.38
N ARG A 569 -14.25 -5.04 54.79
CA ARG A 569 -14.91 -5.63 55.98
C ARG A 569 -14.09 -5.50 57.27
N SER A 570 -12.80 -5.15 57.20
CA SER A 570 -11.99 -4.84 58.38
C SER A 570 -11.86 -3.32 58.49
N ALA A 571 -12.41 -2.73 59.55
CA ALA A 571 -12.54 -1.28 59.72
C ALA A 571 -11.21 -0.55 60.03
N VAL A 572 -10.09 -0.95 59.43
CA VAL A 572 -8.78 -0.34 59.68
C VAL A 572 -8.08 -0.12 58.35
N LEU A 573 -8.08 1.16 57.92
CA LEU A 573 -7.50 1.78 56.72
C LEU A 573 -8.43 1.85 55.50
N PRO A 574 -8.93 3.06 55.15
CA PRO A 574 -9.56 3.26 53.87
C PRO A 574 -8.44 3.33 52.82
N ILE A 575 -8.42 2.40 51.88
CA ILE A 575 -7.79 2.63 50.58
C ILE A 575 -8.68 3.68 49.88
N GLU A 576 -8.49 4.95 50.23
CA GLU A 576 -9.25 6.04 49.64
C GLU A 576 -8.91 6.12 48.14
N ARG A 577 -9.86 5.67 47.31
CA ARG A 577 -9.90 5.79 45.85
C ARG A 577 -8.66 5.22 45.14
N LEU A 578 -8.69 3.91 44.87
CA LEU A 578 -7.86 3.34 43.82
C LEU A 578 -8.13 4.07 42.49
N ALA A 579 -7.07 4.49 41.81
CA ALA A 579 -7.19 5.12 40.51
C ALA A 579 -7.72 4.10 39.48
N GLN A 580 -8.89 4.37 38.91
CA GLN A 580 -9.46 3.54 37.86
C GLN A 580 -8.79 3.85 36.52
N SER A 581 -8.24 2.83 35.87
CA SER A 581 -7.75 2.94 34.49
C SER A 581 -8.92 2.70 33.52
N ALA A 582 -9.14 3.62 32.58
CA ALA A 582 -10.21 3.53 31.58
C ALA A 582 -10.00 2.42 30.53
N ARG A 583 -8.85 1.74 30.53
CA ARG A 583 -8.56 0.59 29.65
C ARG A 583 -7.93 -0.53 30.48
N GLN A 584 -8.76 -1.37 31.08
CA GLN A 584 -8.35 -2.62 31.71
C GLN A 584 -8.33 -3.74 30.66
N SER A 585 -7.27 -4.55 30.63
CA SER A 585 -7.18 -5.75 29.78
C SER A 585 -7.86 -6.98 30.38
N THR A 586 -8.43 -6.86 31.58
CA THR A 586 -9.12 -7.94 32.29
C THR A 586 -10.62 -7.84 32.03
N TYR A 587 -11.11 -8.62 31.07
CA TYR A 587 -12.55 -8.86 30.91
C TYR A 587 -13.04 -9.82 32.01
N GLU A 588 -14.00 -9.36 32.82
CA GLU A 588 -14.83 -10.24 33.64
C GLU A 588 -15.72 -11.08 32.71
N HIS A 589 -15.31 -12.32 32.40
CA HIS A 589 -16.27 -13.31 31.97
C HIS A 589 -17.02 -13.83 33.19
N GLN A 590 -18.30 -13.45 33.29
CA GLN A 590 -19.26 -14.14 34.13
C GLN A 590 -19.29 -15.63 33.75
N GLY A 591 -18.53 -16.45 34.48
CA GLY A 591 -18.57 -17.90 34.39
C GLY A 591 -17.25 -18.55 34.01
N ARG A 592 -16.58 -19.11 35.03
CA ARG A 592 -15.42 -20.03 34.97
C ARG A 592 -14.10 -19.43 34.51
N SER A 593 -13.30 -19.04 35.51
CA SER A 593 -11.86 -18.84 35.40
C SER A 593 -11.17 -20.10 34.86
N ARG A 594 -10.57 -19.98 33.67
CA ARG A 594 -9.44 -20.81 33.24
C ARG A 594 -8.27 -19.86 32.99
N CYS A 595 -7.30 -19.84 33.91
CA CYS A 595 -5.97 -19.30 33.64
C CYS A 595 -5.36 -20.13 32.51
N VAL A 596 -5.25 -19.54 31.31
CA VAL A 596 -4.38 -20.05 30.26
C VAL A 596 -2.96 -19.70 30.68
N HIS A 597 -2.17 -20.71 31.04
CA HIS A 597 -0.71 -20.57 31.11
C HIS A 597 -0.20 -20.56 29.67
N ALA A 598 0.36 -19.44 29.23
CA ALA A 598 1.26 -19.41 28.09
C ALA A 598 2.69 -19.58 28.64
N VAL A 599 3.36 -20.65 28.20
CA VAL A 599 4.82 -20.82 28.31
C VAL A 599 5.47 -20.03 27.19
#